data_AF-A0A972UGN0-F1
#
_entry.id   AF-A0A972UGN0-F1
#
_cell.length_a   1.000
_cell.length_b   1.000
_cell.length_c   1.000
_cell.angle_alpha   90.00
_cell.angle_beta   90.00
_cell.angle_gamma   90.00
#
_symmetry.space_group_name_H-M   'P 1'
#
loop_
_entity.id
_entity.type
_entity.pdbx_description
1 polymer ?
#
loop_
_entity_poly.entity_id
_entity_poly.type
_entity_poly.pdbx_seq_one_letter_code
_entity_poly.pdbx_strand_id
1 'polypeptide(L)'
;TIGTILIWGVGCMFLFPVVGHMLNLGHIQFGAWAGTGILNSAQVAGAALAYQPDGIETLKVAEIFNITRVLFLPIIVLWLALWYVKHEGEVDSQKVDVGKVIIGKFPVFVLGFILMFALSSTGVFAPAQHYKGKYFDNNVKASKLLKDKDIAALSAEMSKIKRNDQKAAIESMIKNKKIMSIDDETLIRGVHNAKVMSKASNNILKSATKAVRHTAKKISKFRQWITLLFAFGLTGLGMQITLSAMKQAGGQPLVIGGIVGTVKAVASLIVILMFVREVI
;
A
#
# COMPACT_ATOMS: atom_id res chain seq x y z
N THR A 1 -24.43 -10.38 -10.46
CA THR A 1 -23.83 -10.56 -9.12
C THR A 1 -22.42 -10.02 -9.05
N ILE A 2 -21.51 -10.33 -9.98
CA ILE A 2 -20.13 -9.80 -9.98
C ILE A 2 -20.11 -8.27 -10.12
N GLY A 3 -20.88 -7.70 -11.07
CA GLY A 3 -20.93 -6.25 -11.29
C GLY A 3 -21.43 -5.44 -10.08
N THR A 4 -22.38 -5.97 -9.30
CA THR A 4 -22.91 -5.26 -8.11
C THR A 4 -21.91 -5.25 -6.96
N ILE A 5 -21.15 -6.33 -6.79
CA ILE A 5 -20.04 -6.40 -5.84
C ILE A 5 -18.93 -5.40 -6.22
N LEU A 6 -18.62 -5.27 -7.51
CA LEU A 6 -17.60 -4.34 -7.97
C LEU A 6 -18.01 -2.87 -7.75
N ILE A 7 -19.27 -2.51 -8.06
CA ILE A 7 -19.80 -1.15 -7.83
C ILE A 7 -19.81 -0.82 -6.34
N TRP A 8 -20.29 -1.76 -5.51
CA TRP A 8 -20.21 -1.61 -4.06
C TRP A 8 -18.77 -1.37 -3.61
N GLY A 9 -17.83 -2.17 -4.12
CA GLY A 9 -16.40 -2.02 -3.83
C GLY A 9 -15.81 -0.68 -4.28
N VAL A 10 -16.25 -0.12 -5.41
CA VAL A 10 -15.88 1.24 -5.84
C VAL A 10 -16.41 2.26 -4.84
N GLY A 11 -17.67 2.12 -4.39
CA GLY A 11 -18.22 2.98 -3.33
C GLY A 11 -17.40 2.91 -2.05
N CYS A 12 -17.07 1.70 -1.59
CA CYS A 12 -16.23 1.48 -0.42
C CYS A 12 -14.84 2.10 -0.55
N MET A 13 -14.24 2.10 -1.74
CA MET A 13 -12.91 2.71 -1.97
C MET A 13 -12.88 4.20 -1.58
N PHE A 14 -13.99 4.93 -1.78
CA PHE A 14 -14.11 6.34 -1.40
C PHE A 14 -14.68 6.53 0.01
N LEU A 15 -15.61 5.67 0.43
CA LEU A 15 -16.26 5.79 1.74
C LEU A 15 -15.36 5.35 2.89
N PHE A 16 -14.57 4.29 2.72
CA PHE A 16 -13.74 3.75 3.80
C PHE A 16 -12.78 4.81 4.36
N PRO A 17 -11.99 5.54 3.54
CA PRO A 17 -11.09 6.55 4.08
C PRO A 17 -11.81 7.62 4.92
N VAL A 18 -12.99 8.07 4.49
CA VAL A 18 -13.80 9.04 5.22
C VAL A 18 -14.23 8.47 6.58
N VAL A 19 -14.78 7.26 6.59
CA VAL A 19 -15.20 6.59 7.83
C VAL A 19 -14.02 6.30 8.75
N GLY A 20 -12.88 5.88 8.20
CA GLY A 20 -11.66 5.63 8.96
C GLY A 20 -11.17 6.88 9.70
N HIS A 21 -11.19 8.04 9.03
CA HIS A 21 -10.83 9.31 9.64
C HIS A 21 -11.86 9.76 10.69
N MET A 22 -13.16 9.54 10.44
CA MET A 22 -14.21 9.83 11.45
C MET A 22 -14.04 9.00 12.72
N LEU A 23 -13.59 7.75 12.59
CA LEU A 23 -13.32 6.85 13.71
C LEU A 23 -11.90 6.99 14.30
N ASN A 24 -11.08 7.90 13.77
CA ASN A 24 -9.66 8.08 14.12
C ASN A 24 -8.86 6.75 14.09
N LEU A 25 -9.12 5.90 13.09
CA LEU A 25 -8.35 4.66 12.94
C LEU A 25 -6.90 4.98 12.61
N GLY A 26 -5.94 4.31 13.25
CA GLY A 26 -4.56 4.46 12.83
C GLY A 26 -4.25 3.63 11.58
N HIS A 27 -3.02 3.76 11.06
CA HIS A 27 -2.63 3.23 9.75
C HIS A 27 -2.74 1.70 9.66
N ILE A 28 -2.45 0.99 10.76
CA ILE A 28 -2.49 -0.47 10.80
C ILE A 28 -3.94 -0.95 10.82
N GLN A 29 -4.77 -0.33 11.68
CA GLN A 29 -6.19 -0.67 11.81
C GLN A 29 -6.95 -0.41 10.51
N PHE A 30 -6.75 0.76 9.90
CA PHE A 30 -7.37 1.07 8.62
C PHE A 30 -6.88 0.12 7.52
N GLY A 31 -5.58 -0.15 7.46
CA GLY A 31 -5.00 -1.08 6.49
C GLY A 31 -5.65 -2.46 6.59
N ALA A 32 -5.73 -3.01 7.80
CA ALA A 32 -6.40 -4.29 8.05
C ALA A 32 -7.87 -4.26 7.58
N TRP A 33 -8.59 -3.17 7.87
CA TRP A 33 -10.01 -3.05 7.55
C TRP A 33 -10.28 -2.91 6.06
N ALA A 34 -9.48 -2.10 5.36
CA ALA A 34 -9.53 -2.01 3.91
C ALA A 34 -9.23 -3.38 3.27
N GLY A 35 -8.19 -4.09 3.74
CA GLY A 35 -7.79 -5.40 3.23
C GLY A 35 -8.83 -6.51 3.42
N THR A 36 -9.55 -6.51 4.55
CA THR A 36 -10.61 -7.49 4.80
C THR A 36 -11.95 -7.09 4.17
N GLY A 37 -12.29 -5.81 4.25
CA GLY A 37 -13.60 -5.25 3.92
C GLY A 37 -13.80 -5.09 2.41
N ILE A 38 -12.78 -4.70 1.66
CA ILE A 38 -12.89 -4.49 0.21
C ILE A 38 -12.55 -5.79 -0.54
N LEU A 39 -13.40 -6.17 -1.51
CA LEU A 39 -13.30 -7.47 -2.20
C LEU A 39 -12.30 -7.48 -3.35
N ASN A 40 -11.98 -6.34 -3.94
CA ASN A 40 -11.07 -6.23 -5.06
C ASN A 40 -9.72 -5.64 -4.65
N SER A 41 -8.61 -6.29 -5.01
CA SER A 41 -7.24 -5.85 -4.67
C SER A 41 -6.92 -4.43 -5.12
N ALA A 42 -7.33 -4.02 -6.32
CA ALA A 42 -7.03 -2.68 -6.82
C ALA A 42 -7.77 -1.59 -6.00
N GLN A 43 -9.01 -1.88 -5.59
CA GLN A 43 -9.80 -0.99 -4.75
C GLN A 43 -9.25 -0.92 -3.31
N VAL A 44 -8.73 -2.04 -2.78
CA VAL A 44 -8.03 -2.08 -1.48
C VAL A 44 -6.82 -1.15 -1.51
N ALA A 45 -5.95 -1.31 -2.51
CA ALA A 45 -4.76 -0.48 -2.66
C ALA A 45 -5.11 1.01 -2.82
N GLY A 46 -6.15 1.30 -3.62
CA GLY A 46 -6.67 2.65 -3.81
C GLY A 46 -7.13 3.30 -2.51
N ALA A 47 -7.93 2.59 -1.70
CA ALA A 47 -8.41 3.08 -0.41
C ALA A 47 -7.25 3.30 0.58
N ALA A 48 -6.30 2.38 0.65
CA ALA A 48 -5.14 2.47 1.54
C ALA A 48 -4.22 3.65 1.19
N LEU A 49 -3.97 3.88 -0.10
CA LEU A 49 -3.20 5.03 -0.59
C LEU A 49 -3.93 6.36 -0.37
N ALA A 50 -5.26 6.37 -0.48
CA ALA A 50 -6.07 7.55 -0.19
C ALA A 50 -6.04 7.92 1.31
N TYR A 51 -6.00 6.91 2.19
CA TYR A 51 -5.95 7.11 3.64
C TYR A 51 -4.59 7.61 4.14
N GLN A 52 -3.50 7.14 3.52
CA GLN A 52 -2.13 7.55 3.85
C GLN A 52 -1.35 8.02 2.61
N PRO A 53 -1.55 9.28 2.15
CA PRO A 53 -0.91 9.78 0.93
C PRO A 53 0.62 9.90 1.04
N ASP A 54 1.14 10.19 2.24
CA ASP A 54 2.56 10.46 2.49
C ASP A 54 3.35 9.21 2.94
N GLY A 55 2.69 8.06 3.06
CA GLY A 55 3.27 6.83 3.61
C GLY A 55 2.84 5.56 2.89
N ILE A 56 3.34 4.41 3.35
CA ILE A 56 3.06 3.10 2.72
C ILE A 56 2.65 2.03 3.73
N GLU A 57 2.57 2.36 5.01
CA GLU A 57 2.29 1.39 6.07
C GLU A 57 0.88 0.83 5.93
N THR A 58 -0.08 1.71 5.72
CA THR A 58 -1.48 1.36 5.46
C THR A 58 -1.61 0.41 4.27
N LEU A 59 -0.93 0.73 3.16
CA LEU A 59 -0.94 -0.09 1.95
C LEU A 59 -0.32 -1.48 2.20
N LYS A 60 0.80 -1.55 2.92
CA LYS A 60 1.44 -2.83 3.24
C LYS A 60 0.50 -3.73 4.04
N VAL A 61 -0.11 -3.19 5.09
CA VAL A 61 -1.03 -3.97 5.93
C VAL A 61 -2.26 -4.40 5.13
N ALA A 62 -2.85 -3.50 4.35
CA ALA A 62 -4.00 -3.81 3.52
C ALA A 62 -3.73 -4.93 2.50
N GLU A 63 -2.57 -4.89 1.84
CA GLU A 63 -2.17 -5.95 0.91
C GLU A 63 -1.88 -7.27 1.62
N ILE A 64 -1.30 -7.27 2.83
CA ILE A 64 -1.09 -8.50 3.60
C ILE A 64 -2.44 -9.20 3.85
N PHE A 65 -3.43 -8.49 4.40
CA PHE A 65 -4.75 -9.07 4.66
C PHE A 65 -5.46 -9.51 3.38
N ASN A 66 -5.33 -8.74 2.31
CA ASN A 66 -5.89 -9.09 1.00
C ASN A 66 -5.26 -10.38 0.44
N ILE A 67 -3.93 -10.49 0.46
CA ILE A 67 -3.19 -11.68 0.00
C ILE A 67 -3.55 -12.90 0.86
N THR A 68 -3.63 -12.74 2.18
CA THR A 68 -4.02 -13.83 3.08
C THR A 68 -5.38 -14.43 2.67
N ARG A 69 -6.38 -13.58 2.40
CA ARG A 69 -7.69 -14.04 1.91
C ARG A 69 -7.59 -14.79 0.57
N VAL A 70 -6.80 -14.27 -0.36
CA VAL A 70 -6.62 -14.87 -1.69
C VAL A 70 -5.88 -16.22 -1.59
N LEU A 71 -4.91 -16.34 -0.68
CA LEU A 71 -4.11 -17.53 -0.47
C LEU A 71 -4.92 -18.72 0.09
N PHE A 72 -5.90 -18.44 0.95
CA PHE A 72 -6.79 -19.49 1.47
C PHE A 72 -7.81 -19.99 0.45
N LEU A 73 -8.10 -19.22 -0.60
CA LEU A 73 -9.16 -19.57 -1.55
C LEU A 73 -8.91 -20.89 -2.30
N PRO A 74 -7.71 -21.17 -2.87
CA PRO A 74 -7.40 -22.47 -3.43
C PRO A 74 -7.54 -23.62 -2.43
N ILE A 75 -7.12 -23.43 -1.18
CA ILE A 75 -7.20 -24.44 -0.12
C ILE A 75 -8.66 -24.78 0.17
N ILE A 76 -9.50 -23.76 0.35
CA ILE A 76 -10.94 -23.93 0.61
C ILE A 76 -11.63 -24.59 -0.60
N VAL A 77 -11.30 -24.18 -1.82
CA VAL A 77 -11.87 -24.76 -3.05
C VAL A 77 -11.51 -26.24 -3.18
N LEU A 78 -10.25 -26.61 -2.96
CA LEU A 78 -9.82 -28.01 -2.98
C LEU A 78 -10.49 -28.82 -1.87
N TRP A 79 -10.58 -28.26 -0.66
CA TRP A 79 -11.27 -28.90 0.45
C TRP A 79 -12.75 -29.14 0.16
N LEU A 80 -13.48 -28.14 -0.37
CA LEU A 80 -14.88 -28.27 -0.76
C LEU A 80 -15.06 -29.27 -1.91
N ALA A 81 -14.15 -29.28 -2.90
CA ALA A 81 -14.18 -30.24 -4.00
C ALA A 81 -14.01 -31.68 -3.50
N LEU A 82 -13.06 -31.93 -2.60
CA LEU A 82 -12.87 -33.23 -1.97
C LEU A 82 -14.07 -33.63 -1.09
N TRP A 83 -14.60 -32.70 -0.31
CA TRP A 83 -15.78 -32.91 0.53
C TRP A 83 -17.02 -33.27 -0.29
N TYR A 84 -17.23 -32.57 -1.42
CA TYR A 84 -18.31 -32.81 -2.37
C TYR A 84 -18.21 -34.18 -3.03
N VAL A 85 -17.03 -34.53 -3.57
CA VAL A 85 -16.79 -35.86 -4.17
C VAL A 85 -16.97 -36.98 -3.15
N LYS A 86 -16.58 -36.75 -1.89
CA LYS A 86 -16.75 -37.74 -0.81
C LYS A 86 -18.21 -37.96 -0.44
N HIS A 87 -19.06 -36.92 -0.45
CA HIS A 87 -20.48 -37.04 -0.09
C HIS A 87 -21.38 -37.45 -1.26
N GLU A 88 -21.07 -37.04 -2.49
CA GLU A 88 -21.87 -37.46 -3.67
C GLU A 88 -21.38 -38.78 -4.27
N GLY A 89 -20.13 -39.18 -4.02
CA GLY A 89 -19.60 -40.49 -4.39
C GLY A 89 -20.20 -41.68 -3.62
N GLU A 90 -21.08 -41.43 -2.63
CA GLU A 90 -21.90 -42.46 -1.98
C GLU A 90 -23.25 -42.72 -2.70
N VAL A 91 -23.69 -41.84 -3.61
CA VAL A 91 -25.01 -41.91 -4.26
C VAL A 91 -24.94 -42.36 -5.73
N ASP A 92 -23.81 -42.18 -6.42
CA ASP A 92 -23.65 -42.64 -7.81
C ASP A 92 -22.35 -43.46 -7.99
N SER A 93 -22.47 -44.62 -8.62
CA SER A 93 -21.44 -45.66 -8.73
C SER A 93 -20.35 -45.36 -9.76
N GLN A 94 -19.99 -44.09 -9.96
CA GLN A 94 -18.86 -43.70 -10.79
C GLN A 94 -17.70 -43.27 -9.89
N LYS A 95 -16.60 -44.05 -9.91
CA LYS A 95 -15.33 -43.69 -9.27
C LYS A 95 -14.81 -42.39 -9.90
N VAL A 96 -15.14 -41.26 -9.30
CA VAL A 96 -14.59 -39.96 -9.70
C VAL A 96 -13.10 -39.98 -9.36
N ASP A 97 -12.27 -39.95 -10.40
CA ASP A 97 -10.81 -39.90 -10.27
C ASP A 97 -10.40 -38.55 -9.67
N VAL A 98 -10.11 -38.58 -8.37
CA VAL A 98 -9.71 -37.42 -7.56
C VAL A 98 -8.50 -36.71 -8.16
N GLY A 99 -7.58 -37.44 -8.81
CA GLY A 99 -6.40 -36.88 -9.47
C GLY A 99 -6.76 -36.01 -10.67
N LYS A 100 -7.70 -36.46 -11.51
CA LYS A 100 -8.22 -35.66 -12.64
C LYS A 100 -8.96 -34.41 -12.19
N VAL A 101 -9.73 -34.50 -11.09
CA VAL A 101 -10.48 -33.35 -10.55
C VAL A 101 -9.52 -32.30 -10.01
N ILE A 102 -8.49 -32.71 -9.25
CA ILE A 102 -7.48 -31.78 -8.71
C ILE A 102 -6.74 -31.08 -9.84
N ILE A 103 -6.25 -31.81 -10.86
CA ILE A 103 -5.53 -31.23 -11.99
C ILE A 103 -6.44 -30.32 -12.83
N GLY A 104 -7.68 -30.74 -13.09
CA GLY A 104 -8.64 -29.97 -13.89
C GLY A 104 -9.16 -28.71 -13.19
N LYS A 105 -9.15 -28.67 -11.85
CA LYS A 105 -9.60 -27.52 -11.05
C LYS A 105 -8.44 -26.71 -10.48
N PHE A 106 -7.18 -27.13 -10.69
CA PHE A 106 -6.02 -26.44 -10.17
C PHE A 106 -5.91 -25.03 -10.74
N PRO A 107 -5.84 -23.97 -9.91
CA PRO A 107 -5.77 -22.62 -10.42
C PRO A 107 -4.37 -22.33 -11.00
N VAL A 108 -4.26 -22.28 -12.33
CA VAL A 108 -2.98 -22.10 -13.06
C VAL A 108 -2.21 -20.84 -12.61
N PHE A 109 -2.90 -19.79 -12.12
CA PHE A 109 -2.26 -18.58 -11.60
C PHE A 109 -1.32 -18.85 -10.41
N VAL A 110 -1.54 -19.94 -9.66
CA VAL A 110 -0.69 -20.34 -8.53
C VAL A 110 0.74 -20.65 -9.01
N LEU A 111 0.91 -21.22 -10.21
CA LEU A 111 2.23 -21.47 -10.78
C LEU A 111 2.99 -20.17 -11.05
N GLY A 112 2.29 -19.17 -11.60
CA GLY A 112 2.84 -17.82 -11.80
C GLY A 112 3.24 -17.14 -10.49
N PHE A 113 2.44 -17.33 -9.43
CA PHE A 113 2.78 -16.85 -8.09
C PHE A 113 4.05 -17.51 -7.54
N ILE A 114 4.16 -18.85 -7.64
CA ILE A 114 5.35 -19.58 -7.19
C ILE A 114 6.60 -19.14 -7.95
N LEU A 115 6.49 -18.94 -9.27
CA LEU A 115 7.60 -18.43 -10.09
C LEU A 115 8.04 -17.02 -9.64
N MET A 116 7.09 -16.10 -9.46
CA MET A 116 7.39 -14.74 -9.00
C MET A 116 7.97 -14.72 -7.58
N PHE A 117 7.47 -15.58 -6.70
CA PHE A 117 8.00 -15.76 -5.36
C PHE A 117 9.45 -16.24 -5.40
N ALA A 118 9.78 -17.22 -6.25
CA ALA A 118 11.14 -17.71 -6.43
C ALA A 118 12.07 -16.60 -6.96
N LEU A 119 11.67 -15.87 -8.01
CA LEU A 119 12.43 -14.74 -8.56
C LEU A 119 12.63 -13.61 -7.54
N SER A 120 11.62 -13.33 -6.71
CA SER A 120 11.75 -12.37 -5.62
C SER A 120 12.71 -12.85 -4.54
N SER A 121 12.67 -14.13 -4.20
CA SER A 121 13.50 -14.73 -3.15
C SER A 121 14.98 -14.82 -3.55
N THR A 122 15.28 -14.99 -4.83
CA THR A 122 16.65 -14.96 -5.37
C THR A 122 17.21 -13.53 -5.53
N GLY A 123 16.43 -12.49 -5.19
CA GLY A 123 16.89 -11.10 -5.23
C GLY A 123 16.93 -10.49 -6.63
N VAL A 124 16.33 -11.13 -7.64
CA VAL A 124 16.26 -10.62 -9.04
C VAL A 124 15.64 -9.21 -9.08
N PHE A 125 14.67 -8.94 -8.20
CA PHE A 125 14.00 -7.64 -8.10
C PHE A 125 14.62 -6.70 -7.05
N ALA A 126 15.42 -7.21 -6.12
CA ALA A 126 16.06 -6.42 -5.05
C ALA A 126 17.43 -7.02 -4.67
N PRO A 127 18.50 -6.70 -5.40
CA PRO A 127 19.87 -7.13 -5.07
C PRO A 127 20.26 -6.73 -3.63
N ALA A 128 21.19 -7.45 -2.99
CA ALA A 128 21.54 -7.25 -1.57
C ALA A 128 21.99 -5.82 -1.20
N GLN A 129 22.51 -5.03 -2.16
CA GLN A 129 22.89 -3.62 -1.96
C GLN A 129 21.82 -2.61 -2.41
N HIS A 130 20.60 -3.07 -2.72
CA HIS A 130 19.55 -2.20 -3.24
C HIS A 130 18.90 -1.37 -2.13
N TYR A 131 19.06 -0.05 -2.21
CA TYR A 131 18.45 0.89 -1.27
C TYR A 131 16.92 0.78 -1.28
N LYS A 132 16.33 0.54 -0.10
CA LYS A 132 14.88 0.62 0.11
C LYS A 132 14.44 2.08 0.09
N GLY A 133 14.13 2.61 -1.09
CA GLY A 133 13.54 3.95 -1.26
C GLY A 133 14.45 4.94 -1.98
N LYS A 134 14.53 6.18 -1.46
CA LYS A 134 15.37 7.23 -2.06
C LYS A 134 16.81 7.09 -1.56
N TYR A 135 17.76 6.99 -2.48
CA TYR A 135 19.18 6.96 -2.16
C TYR A 135 19.70 8.39 -1.94
N PHE A 136 20.78 8.50 -1.18
CA PHE A 136 21.48 9.76 -0.96
C PHE A 136 22.44 10.02 -2.13
N ASP A 137 22.39 11.23 -2.69
CA ASP A 137 23.33 11.72 -3.70
C ASP A 137 23.72 13.16 -3.36
N ASN A 138 25.02 13.43 -3.32
CA ASN A 138 25.58 14.75 -3.03
C ASN A 138 25.77 15.60 -4.31
N ASN A 139 25.39 15.08 -5.48
CA ASN A 139 25.39 15.83 -6.73
C ASN A 139 24.15 16.73 -6.86
N VAL A 140 24.10 17.76 -6.02
CA VAL A 140 23.00 18.75 -5.97
C VAL A 140 23.21 19.82 -7.05
N LYS A 141 22.18 20.06 -7.86
CA LYS A 141 22.18 21.15 -8.86
C LYS A 141 22.39 22.52 -8.19
N ALA A 142 23.12 23.43 -8.84
CA ALA A 142 23.39 24.78 -8.32
C ALA A 142 22.14 25.55 -7.91
N SER A 143 21.02 25.38 -8.62
CA SER A 143 19.74 26.03 -8.29
C SER A 143 19.08 25.55 -7.00
N LYS A 144 19.52 24.41 -6.44
CA LYS A 144 19.02 23.82 -5.19
C LYS A 144 19.99 24.00 -4.02
N LEU A 145 21.11 24.70 -4.22
CA LEU A 145 22.00 25.07 -3.13
C LEU A 145 21.32 26.11 -2.23
N LEU A 146 21.72 26.11 -0.96
CA LEU A 146 21.29 27.12 0.00
C LEU A 146 21.68 28.52 -0.50
N LYS A 147 20.69 29.41 -0.54
CA LYS A 147 20.92 30.82 -0.86
C LYS A 147 21.41 31.56 0.39
N ASP A 148 22.06 32.69 0.20
CA ASP A 148 22.64 33.44 1.32
C ASP A 148 21.55 33.94 2.31
N LYS A 149 20.34 34.23 1.80
CA LYS A 149 19.16 34.51 2.64
C LYS A 149 18.76 33.32 3.52
N ASP A 150 18.79 32.11 2.97
CA ASP A 150 18.43 30.88 3.69
C ASP A 150 19.47 30.56 4.77
N ILE A 151 20.76 30.79 4.45
CA ILE A 151 21.87 30.67 5.39
C ILE A 151 21.69 31.62 6.57
N ALA A 152 21.40 32.90 6.31
CA ALA A 152 21.18 33.89 7.36
C ALA A 152 20.01 33.51 8.28
N ALA A 153 18.90 33.01 7.71
CA ALA A 153 17.73 32.56 8.47
C ALA A 153 18.05 31.36 9.37
N LEU A 154 18.81 30.38 8.88
CA LEU A 154 19.22 29.21 9.66
C LEU A 154 20.20 29.58 10.78
N SER A 155 21.19 30.43 10.49
CA SER A 155 22.18 30.89 11.47
C SER A 155 21.56 31.67 12.62
N ALA A 156 20.52 32.48 12.36
CA ALA A 156 19.82 33.24 13.40
C ALA A 156 19.06 32.36 14.41
N GLU A 157 18.68 31.15 14.00
CA GLU A 157 17.85 30.24 14.80
C GLU A 157 18.64 29.03 15.35
N MET A 158 19.96 28.98 15.13
CA MET A 158 20.86 27.93 15.62
C MET A 158 20.82 27.74 17.15
N SER A 159 20.52 28.80 17.91
CA SER A 159 20.42 28.76 19.38
C SER A 159 19.25 27.90 19.87
N LYS A 160 18.21 27.68 19.05
CA LYS A 160 17.03 26.88 19.42
C LYS A 160 17.30 25.38 19.43
N ILE A 161 18.33 24.94 18.73
CA ILE A 161 18.73 23.53 18.70
C ILE A 161 19.53 23.24 19.97
N LYS A 162 19.14 22.22 20.74
CA LYS A 162 19.85 21.87 21.99
C LYS A 162 20.94 20.83 21.79
N ARG A 163 20.80 20.01 20.75
CA ARG A 163 21.67 18.87 20.43
C ARG A 163 22.89 19.32 19.62
N ASN A 164 24.09 19.05 20.13
CA ASN A 164 25.35 19.52 19.53
C ASN A 164 25.64 18.84 18.18
N ASP A 165 25.27 17.57 18.03
CA ASP A 165 25.37 16.81 16.78
C ASP A 165 24.47 17.39 15.68
N GLN A 166 23.24 17.80 16.04
CA GLN A 166 22.32 18.46 15.11
C GLN A 166 22.82 19.85 14.67
N LYS A 167 23.45 20.60 15.58
CA LYS A 167 24.10 21.89 15.25
C LYS A 167 25.25 21.69 14.27
N ALA A 168 26.15 20.75 14.55
CA ALA A 168 27.30 20.47 13.70
C ALA A 168 26.87 20.07 12.28
N ALA A 169 25.81 19.26 12.15
CA ALA A 169 25.25 18.90 10.84
C ALA A 169 24.71 20.11 10.07
N ILE A 170 24.03 21.05 10.75
CA ILE A 170 23.49 22.27 10.13
C ILE A 170 24.62 23.25 9.78
N GLU A 171 25.65 23.39 10.61
CA GLU A 171 26.85 24.19 10.32
C GLU A 171 27.61 23.64 9.11
N SER A 172 27.81 22.32 9.05
CA SER A 172 28.41 21.64 7.89
C SER A 172 27.59 21.91 6.63
N MET A 173 26.26 21.84 6.73
CA MET A 173 25.37 22.13 5.62
C MET A 173 25.44 23.61 5.16
N ILE A 174 25.49 24.55 6.10
CA ILE A 174 25.62 25.99 5.83
C ILE A 174 26.96 26.27 5.14
N LYS A 175 28.06 25.73 5.68
CA LYS A 175 29.41 25.91 5.15
C LYS A 175 29.53 25.42 3.70
N ASN A 176 28.95 24.26 3.42
CA ASN A 176 29.03 23.63 2.09
C ASN A 176 27.87 24.06 1.16
N LYS A 177 26.92 24.87 1.66
CA LYS A 177 25.65 25.23 1.01
C LYS A 177 24.79 24.03 0.58
N LYS A 178 25.11 22.82 1.07
CA LYS A 178 24.42 21.54 0.80
C LYS A 178 24.75 20.50 1.87
N ILE A 179 23.95 19.45 1.94
CA ILE A 179 24.16 18.32 2.87
C ILE A 179 25.18 17.36 2.25
N MET A 180 26.22 17.00 3.00
CA MET A 180 27.37 16.25 2.48
C MET A 180 27.31 14.75 2.77
N SER A 181 26.66 14.34 3.86
CA SER A 181 26.61 12.95 4.33
C SER A 181 25.19 12.47 4.64
N ILE A 182 25.02 11.14 4.70
CA ILE A 182 23.76 10.47 5.10
C ILE A 182 23.45 10.74 6.57
N ASP A 183 24.47 10.80 7.42
CA ASP A 183 24.33 11.03 8.85
C ASP A 183 23.86 12.46 9.12
N ASP A 184 24.45 13.45 8.44
CA ASP A 184 24.00 14.84 8.50
C ASP A 184 22.55 14.98 8.04
N GLU A 185 22.18 14.32 6.94
CA GLU A 185 20.79 14.31 6.44
C GLU A 185 19.83 13.75 7.48
N THR A 186 20.21 12.67 8.15
CA THR A 186 19.38 12.02 9.17
C THR A 186 19.18 12.92 10.39
N LEU A 187 20.24 13.60 10.84
CA LEU A 187 20.18 14.56 11.95
C LEU A 187 19.33 15.77 11.60
N ILE A 188 19.53 16.38 10.43
CA ILE A 188 18.76 17.52 9.92
C ILE A 188 17.29 17.14 9.71
N ARG A 189 17.03 15.89 9.29
CA ARG A 189 15.68 15.35 9.16
C ARG A 189 14.97 15.30 10.51
N GLY A 190 15.67 14.87 11.55
CA GLY A 190 15.18 14.90 12.93
C GLY A 190 14.79 16.31 13.37
N VAL A 191 15.61 17.32 13.06
CA VAL A 191 15.37 18.71 13.47
C VAL A 191 14.07 19.27 12.88
N HIS A 192 13.86 19.14 11.56
CA HIS A 192 12.65 19.73 10.95
C HIS A 192 11.38 18.92 11.23
N ASN A 193 11.50 17.62 11.49
CA ASN A 193 10.37 16.79 11.94
C ASN A 193 9.93 17.16 13.36
N ALA A 194 10.90 17.47 14.24
CA ALA A 194 10.63 17.97 15.59
C ALA A 194 10.10 19.42 15.62
N LYS A 195 10.08 20.11 14.47
CA LYS A 195 9.57 21.48 14.29
C LYS A 195 10.16 22.50 15.28
N VAL A 196 11.44 22.34 15.62
CA VAL A 196 12.14 23.16 16.64
C VAL A 196 12.34 24.61 16.19
N MET A 197 12.52 24.83 14.88
CA MET A 197 12.72 26.16 14.29
C MET A 197 11.41 26.77 13.76
N SER A 198 11.46 28.02 13.29
CA SER A 198 10.34 28.64 12.60
C SER A 198 9.87 27.84 11.39
N LYS A 199 8.62 28.05 10.95
CA LYS A 199 8.05 27.38 9.77
C LYS A 199 8.89 27.61 8.51
N ALA A 200 9.46 28.80 8.36
CA ALA A 200 10.34 29.13 7.23
C ALA A 200 11.63 28.30 7.28
N SER A 201 12.33 28.29 8.42
CA SER A 201 13.56 27.53 8.61
C SER A 201 13.35 26.01 8.48
N ASN A 202 12.26 25.47 9.02
CA ASN A 202 11.90 24.05 8.82
C ASN A 202 11.65 23.70 7.35
N ASN A 203 11.04 24.61 6.57
CA ASN A 203 10.82 24.39 5.14
C ASN A 203 12.14 24.41 4.35
N ILE A 204 13.10 25.25 4.76
CA ILE A 204 14.46 25.27 4.17
C ILE A 204 15.15 23.93 4.44
N LEU A 205 15.17 23.48 5.69
CA LEU A 205 15.76 22.18 6.07
C LEU A 205 15.08 21.02 5.32
N LYS A 206 13.75 21.02 5.23
CA LYS A 206 12.98 20.01 4.45
C LYS A 206 13.33 20.04 2.96
N SER A 207 13.59 21.22 2.40
CA SER A 207 13.98 21.36 0.99
C SER A 207 15.40 20.86 0.75
N ALA A 208 16.32 21.13 1.68
CA ALA A 208 17.70 20.66 1.63
C ALA A 208 17.79 19.12 1.74
N THR A 209 17.06 18.50 2.67
CA THR A 209 16.99 17.02 2.79
C THR A 209 16.35 16.38 1.55
N LYS A 210 15.35 17.02 0.95
CA LYS A 210 14.75 16.56 -0.31
C LYS A 210 15.68 16.71 -1.51
N ALA A 211 16.61 17.67 -1.49
CA ALA A 211 17.52 17.93 -2.59
C ALA A 211 18.57 16.82 -2.78
N VAL A 212 18.96 16.14 -1.71
CA VAL A 212 19.95 15.05 -1.70
C VAL A 212 19.34 13.64 -1.78
N ARG A 213 18.01 13.51 -1.74
CA ARG A 213 17.30 12.23 -1.79
C ARG A 213 16.71 11.98 -3.18
N HIS A 214 17.30 11.03 -3.90
CA HIS A 214 16.92 10.69 -5.27
C HIS A 214 16.26 9.33 -5.36
N THR A 215 15.28 9.18 -6.26
CA THR A 215 14.71 7.88 -6.60
C THR A 215 15.50 7.29 -7.77
N ALA A 216 16.00 6.06 -7.66
CA ALA A 216 16.74 5.42 -8.75
C ALA A 216 15.88 5.33 -10.02
N LYS A 217 16.49 5.59 -11.18
CA LYS A 217 15.78 5.59 -12.49
C LYS A 217 15.08 4.25 -12.77
N LYS A 218 15.71 3.13 -12.38
CA LYS A 218 15.13 1.78 -12.47
C LYS A 218 13.86 1.65 -11.62
N ILE A 219 13.89 2.11 -10.37
CA ILE A 219 12.73 2.13 -9.46
C ILE A 219 11.62 3.04 -10.00
N SER A 220 11.98 4.21 -10.54
CA SER A 220 11.00 5.13 -11.14
C SER A 220 10.29 4.49 -12.35
N LYS A 221 11.05 3.86 -13.25
CA LYS A 221 10.48 3.13 -14.40
C LYS A 221 9.61 1.96 -13.94
N PHE A 222 10.05 1.20 -12.94
CA PHE A 222 9.28 0.10 -12.37
C PHE A 222 7.98 0.59 -11.74
N ARG A 223 8.01 1.71 -11.00
CA ARG A 223 6.81 2.34 -10.44
C ARG A 223 5.85 2.79 -11.55
N GLN A 224 6.36 3.40 -12.61
CA GLN A 224 5.53 3.77 -13.78
C GLN A 224 4.89 2.55 -14.42
N TRP A 225 5.64 1.45 -14.55
CA TRP A 225 5.13 0.20 -15.10
C TRP A 225 4.06 -0.43 -14.19
N ILE A 226 4.27 -0.49 -12.88
CA ILE A 226 3.23 -0.92 -11.93
C ILE A 226 2.00 0.00 -12.02
N THR A 227 2.20 1.32 -12.10
CA THR A 227 1.09 2.27 -12.21
C THR A 227 0.29 2.02 -13.48
N LEU A 228 0.96 1.71 -14.59
CA LEU A 228 0.32 1.34 -15.83
C LEU A 228 -0.48 0.04 -15.68
N LEU A 229 0.09 -1.01 -15.09
CA LEU A 229 -0.61 -2.27 -14.82
C LEU A 229 -1.81 -2.08 -13.89
N PHE A 230 -1.66 -1.23 -12.87
CA PHE A 230 -2.72 -0.88 -11.94
C PHE A 230 -3.86 -0.13 -12.63
N ALA A 231 -3.52 0.82 -13.50
CA ALA A 231 -4.49 1.53 -14.32
C ALA A 231 -5.22 0.58 -15.28
N PHE A 232 -4.52 -0.35 -15.94
CA PHE A 232 -5.17 -1.39 -16.75
C PHE A 232 -6.10 -2.27 -15.92
N GLY A 233 -5.68 -2.67 -14.72
CA GLY A 233 -6.52 -3.42 -13.78
C GLY A 233 -7.80 -2.67 -13.42
N LEU A 234 -7.70 -1.40 -13.02
CA LEU A 234 -8.86 -0.56 -12.70
C LEU A 234 -9.77 -0.33 -13.92
N THR A 235 -9.21 -0.07 -15.09
CA THR A 235 -9.99 0.10 -16.33
C THR A 235 -10.70 -1.19 -16.73
N GLY A 236 -10.03 -2.34 -16.60
CA GLY A 236 -10.62 -3.65 -16.83
C GLY A 236 -11.82 -3.93 -15.93
N LEU A 237 -11.78 -3.49 -14.66
CA LEU A 237 -12.93 -3.56 -13.76
C LEU A 237 -14.09 -2.70 -14.25
N GLY A 238 -13.81 -1.49 -14.73
CA GLY A 238 -14.82 -0.62 -15.33
C GLY A 238 -15.50 -1.25 -16.55
N MET A 239 -14.74 -1.92 -17.42
CA MET A 239 -15.26 -2.61 -18.60
C MET A 239 -16.16 -3.82 -18.25
N GLN A 240 -15.85 -4.53 -17.16
CA GLN A 240 -16.67 -5.66 -16.69
C GLN A 240 -18.04 -5.23 -16.13
N ILE A 241 -18.21 -3.94 -15.79
CA ILE A 241 -19.46 -3.38 -15.30
C ILE A 241 -20.24 -2.80 -16.48
N THR A 242 -20.96 -3.65 -17.21
CA THR A 242 -21.82 -3.18 -18.30
C THR A 242 -23.17 -2.69 -17.75
N LEU A 243 -23.55 -1.44 -18.03
CA LEU A 243 -24.84 -0.85 -17.65
C LEU A 243 -26.04 -1.65 -18.16
N SER A 244 -25.92 -2.29 -19.33
CA SER A 244 -26.95 -3.18 -19.89
C SER A 244 -27.12 -4.46 -19.06
N ALA A 245 -26.02 -5.10 -18.66
CA ALA A 245 -26.04 -6.28 -17.79
C ALA A 245 -26.62 -5.95 -16.40
N MET A 246 -26.39 -4.73 -15.92
CA MET A 246 -26.96 -4.25 -14.65
C MET A 246 -28.47 -4.01 -14.76
N LYS A 247 -28.94 -3.40 -15.87
CA LYS A 247 -30.37 -3.25 -16.16
C LYS A 247 -31.07 -4.61 -16.35
N GLN A 248 -30.41 -5.56 -17.00
CA GLN A 248 -30.92 -6.91 -17.23
C GLN A 248 -31.00 -7.76 -15.95
N ALA A 249 -30.06 -7.57 -15.02
CA ALA A 249 -30.05 -8.27 -13.72
C ALA A 249 -31.08 -7.72 -12.71
N GLY A 250 -31.69 -6.57 -12.98
CA GLY A 250 -32.62 -5.90 -12.07
C GLY A 250 -31.97 -5.33 -10.81
N GLY A 251 -32.79 -4.77 -9.91
CA GLY A 251 -32.31 -4.13 -8.68
C GLY A 251 -31.98 -5.09 -7.52
N GLN A 252 -32.53 -6.31 -7.51
CA GLN A 252 -32.35 -7.24 -6.39
C GLN A 252 -30.89 -7.65 -6.14
N PRO A 253 -30.06 -7.95 -7.16
CA PRO A 253 -28.65 -8.26 -6.93
C PRO A 253 -27.84 -7.10 -6.36
N LEU A 254 -28.29 -5.85 -6.54
CA LEU A 254 -27.68 -4.66 -5.96
C LEU A 254 -28.04 -4.55 -4.48
N VAL A 255 -29.29 -4.79 -4.13
CA VAL A 255 -29.76 -4.80 -2.74
C VAL A 255 -29.07 -5.90 -1.94
N ILE A 256 -29.06 -7.14 -2.45
CA ILE A 256 -28.40 -8.28 -1.78
C ILE A 256 -26.89 -8.02 -1.66
N GLY A 257 -26.25 -7.58 -2.74
CA GLY A 257 -24.82 -7.25 -2.73
C GLY A 257 -24.48 -6.13 -1.75
N GLY A 258 -25.32 -5.10 -1.66
CA GLY A 258 -25.19 -3.99 -0.73
C GLY A 258 -25.35 -4.43 0.72
N ILE A 259 -26.39 -5.21 1.05
CA ILE A 259 -26.61 -5.73 2.40
C ILE A 259 -25.43 -6.61 2.83
N VAL A 260 -25.09 -7.63 2.04
CA VAL A 260 -23.99 -8.55 2.36
C VAL A 260 -22.65 -7.81 2.46
N GLY A 261 -22.40 -6.88 1.53
CA GLY A 261 -21.21 -6.04 1.53
C GLY A 261 -21.11 -5.15 2.77
N THR A 262 -22.22 -4.54 3.18
CA THR A 262 -22.30 -3.70 4.39
C THR A 262 -22.10 -4.52 5.64
N VAL A 263 -22.83 -5.64 5.78
CA VAL A 263 -22.70 -6.56 6.93
C VAL A 263 -21.25 -7.01 7.08
N LYS A 264 -20.60 -7.40 5.98
CA LYS A 264 -19.19 -7.79 6.02
C LYS A 264 -18.28 -6.62 6.42
N ALA A 265 -18.49 -5.43 5.85
CA ALA A 265 -17.68 -4.25 6.14
C ALA A 265 -17.78 -3.86 7.63
N VAL A 266 -18.99 -3.87 8.19
CA VAL A 266 -19.24 -3.57 9.60
C VAL A 266 -18.70 -4.67 10.51
N ALA A 267 -18.97 -5.95 10.21
CA ALA A 267 -18.47 -7.07 11.01
C ALA A 267 -16.94 -7.09 11.05
N SER A 268 -16.28 -6.90 9.90
CA SER A 268 -14.81 -6.83 9.87
C SER A 268 -14.26 -5.61 10.61
N LEU A 269 -14.94 -4.46 10.57
CA LEU A 269 -14.56 -3.29 11.37
C LEU A 269 -14.61 -3.61 12.86
N ILE A 270 -15.70 -4.22 13.34
CA ILE A 270 -15.86 -4.61 14.75
C ILE A 270 -14.73 -5.55 15.17
N VAL A 271 -14.47 -6.59 14.38
CA VAL A 271 -13.37 -7.54 14.65
C VAL A 271 -12.02 -6.82 14.74
N ILE A 272 -11.76 -5.87 13.86
CA ILE A 272 -10.49 -5.13 13.85
C ILE A 272 -10.37 -4.22 15.05
N LEU A 273 -11.43 -3.52 15.42
CA LEU A 273 -11.45 -2.69 16.63
C LEU A 273 -11.23 -3.53 17.90
N MET A 274 -11.68 -4.79 17.92
CA MET A 274 -11.48 -5.70 19.04
C MET A 274 -10.06 -6.29 19.11
N PHE A 275 -9.49 -6.69 17.97
CA PHE A 275 -8.30 -7.54 17.92
C PHE A 275 -7.03 -6.86 17.39
N VAL A 276 -7.15 -5.83 16.56
CA VAL A 276 -5.99 -5.11 15.99
C VAL A 276 -5.68 -3.91 16.86
N ARG A 277 -4.72 -4.08 17.77
CA ARG A 277 -4.19 -2.99 18.59
C ARG A 277 -3.02 -2.33 17.87
N GLU A 278 -2.97 -1.00 17.92
CA GLU A 278 -1.78 -0.26 17.52
C GLU A 278 -0.71 -0.48 18.60
N VAL A 279 0.41 -1.10 18.22
CA VAL A 279 1.60 -1.12 19.08
C VAL A 279 2.25 0.25 18.88
N ILE A 280 2.02 1.15 19.85
CA ILE A 280 2.72 2.43 19.96
C ILE A 280 4.17 2.17 20.30
#